data_AF-A0A969NC24-F1
#
_entry.id   AF-A0A969NC24-F1
#
_cell.length_a   1.000
_cell.length_b   1.000
_cell.length_c   1.000
_cell.angle_alpha   90.00
_cell.angle_beta   90.00
_cell.angle_gamma   90.00
#
_symmetry.space_group_name_H-M   'P 1'
#
loop_
_entity.id
_entity.type
_entity.pdbx_description
1 polymer ?
#
loop_
_entity_poly.entity_id
_entity_poly.type
_entity_poly.pdbx_seq_one_letter_code
_entity_poly.pdbx_strand_id
1 'polypeptide(L)'
;MIEDVLDYSLDLFQEGENSPAYFPVNQYNDELKEYLKIICEDVNEHLEFSGTSVWASIQETPVTNPMKLVAVHFTNEHEAGSIQSYSNSLEVNKLIQKIDDYSYEKHSASVYFRKVVKYYEGDIIYIIKPNQKRFWSRSQAMQDSNSILLEIANMDE
;
A
#
# COMPACT_ATOMS: atom_id res chain seq x y z
N MET A 1 -7.69 -11.88 -7.78
CA MET A 1 -7.39 -13.23 -7.26
C MET A 1 -6.89 -14.16 -8.35
N ILE A 2 -7.71 -14.63 -9.31
CA ILE A 2 -7.18 -15.53 -10.38
C ILE A 2 -6.16 -14.79 -11.28
N GLU A 3 -6.48 -13.56 -11.70
CA GLU A 3 -5.58 -12.73 -12.51
C GLU A 3 -4.26 -12.44 -11.77
N ASP A 4 -4.30 -11.98 -10.51
CA ASP A 4 -3.07 -11.77 -9.72
C ASP A 4 -2.24 -13.07 -9.52
N VAL A 5 -2.89 -14.23 -9.47
CA VAL A 5 -2.19 -15.52 -9.41
C VAL A 5 -1.47 -15.79 -10.73
N LEU A 6 -2.10 -15.52 -11.86
CA LEU A 6 -1.47 -15.68 -13.17
C LEU A 6 -0.34 -14.65 -13.38
N ASP A 7 -0.61 -13.38 -13.09
CA ASP A 7 0.27 -12.24 -13.40
C ASP A 7 1.46 -12.13 -12.45
N TYR A 8 1.33 -12.57 -11.19
CA TYR A 8 2.36 -12.39 -10.19
C TYR A 8 2.82 -13.68 -9.49
N SER A 9 1.97 -14.70 -9.34
CA SER A 9 2.36 -15.91 -8.58
C SER A 9 2.89 -17.02 -9.49
N LEU A 10 2.22 -17.27 -10.61
CA LEU A 10 2.60 -18.27 -11.60
C LEU A 10 3.79 -17.78 -12.42
N ASP A 11 3.78 -16.51 -12.82
CA ASP A 11 4.90 -15.88 -13.51
C ASP A 11 6.16 -15.85 -12.61
N LEU A 12 6.03 -15.51 -11.33
CA LEU A 12 7.13 -15.62 -10.35
C LEU A 12 7.66 -17.06 -10.22
N PHE A 13 6.79 -18.06 -10.29
CA PHE A 13 7.18 -19.46 -10.24
C PHE A 13 7.92 -19.91 -11.52
N GLN A 14 7.59 -19.33 -12.67
CA GLN A 14 8.19 -19.68 -13.97
C GLN A 14 9.48 -18.89 -14.24
N GLU A 15 9.47 -17.58 -14.02
CA GLU A 15 10.52 -16.64 -14.43
C GLU A 15 11.41 -16.16 -13.27
N GLY A 16 11.08 -16.50 -12.02
CA GLY A 16 11.88 -16.17 -10.85
C GLY A 16 12.10 -14.66 -10.70
N GLU A 17 13.35 -14.22 -10.59
CA GLU A 17 13.71 -12.80 -10.43
C GLU A 17 13.42 -11.92 -11.66
N ASN A 18 13.15 -12.52 -12.83
CA ASN A 18 12.82 -11.78 -14.06
C ASN A 18 11.32 -11.46 -14.20
N SER A 19 10.49 -11.93 -13.27
CA SER A 19 9.05 -11.70 -13.29
C SER A 19 8.70 -10.20 -13.23
N PRO A 20 7.69 -9.70 -13.98
CA PRO A 20 7.16 -8.35 -13.84
C PRO A 20 6.66 -8.03 -12.42
N ALA A 21 6.42 -9.04 -11.59
CA ALA A 21 6.14 -8.92 -10.17
C ALA A 21 7.21 -8.12 -9.39
N TYR A 22 8.48 -8.21 -9.81
CA TYR A 22 9.61 -7.50 -9.22
C TYR A 22 9.84 -6.10 -9.79
N PHE A 23 9.15 -5.74 -10.89
CA PHE A 23 9.32 -4.42 -11.48
C PHE A 23 8.80 -3.35 -10.53
N PRO A 24 9.42 -2.16 -10.54
CA PRO A 24 8.92 -1.04 -9.75
C PRO A 24 7.51 -0.65 -10.19
N VAL A 25 6.78 -0.03 -9.27
CA VAL A 25 5.55 0.70 -9.61
C VAL A 25 5.88 1.70 -10.70
N ASN A 26 4.97 1.85 -11.66
CA ASN A 26 5.23 2.69 -12.80
C ASN A 26 5.33 4.17 -12.40
N GLN A 27 5.91 5.00 -13.28
CA GLN A 27 6.15 6.42 -13.00
C GLN A 27 4.87 7.26 -12.82
N TYR A 28 3.70 6.72 -13.22
CA TYR A 28 2.39 7.37 -13.07
C TYR A 28 1.62 6.86 -11.84
N ASN A 29 2.23 5.96 -11.06
CA ASN A 29 1.67 5.31 -9.89
C ASN A 29 0.34 4.59 -10.17
N ASP A 30 0.14 4.00 -11.35
CA ASP A 30 -1.15 3.35 -11.67
C ASP A 30 -1.44 2.18 -10.74
N GLU A 31 -0.43 1.37 -10.40
CA GLU A 31 -0.60 0.27 -9.44
C GLU A 31 -1.02 0.77 -8.05
N LEU A 32 -0.50 1.92 -7.59
CA LEU A 32 -0.92 2.53 -6.32
C LEU A 32 -2.35 3.05 -6.38
N LYS A 33 -2.74 3.66 -7.52
CA LYS A 33 -4.09 4.19 -7.71
C LYS A 33 -5.12 3.08 -7.74
N GLU A 34 -4.86 1.99 -8.46
CA GLU A 34 -5.74 0.81 -8.49
C GLU A 34 -5.86 0.18 -7.10
N TYR A 35 -4.73 0.01 -6.41
CA TYR A 35 -4.69 -0.48 -5.03
C TYR A 35 -5.53 0.37 -4.07
N LEU A 36 -5.33 1.70 -4.07
CA LEU A 36 -6.04 2.62 -3.20
C LEU A 36 -7.53 2.72 -3.54
N LYS A 37 -7.88 2.66 -4.82
CA LYS A 37 -9.27 2.66 -5.26
C LYS A 37 -10.05 1.50 -4.63
N ILE A 38 -9.50 0.29 -4.65
CA ILE A 38 -10.13 -0.89 -4.04
C ILE A 38 -10.31 -0.69 -2.54
N ILE A 39 -9.29 -0.19 -1.83
CA ILE A 39 -9.40 0.07 -0.40
C ILE A 39 -10.49 1.10 -0.10
N CYS A 40 -10.50 2.22 -0.83
CA CYS A 40 -11.50 3.24 -0.64
C CYS A 40 -12.92 2.76 -0.96
N GLU A 41 -13.10 1.96 -2.02
CA GLU A 41 -14.39 1.38 -2.38
C GLU A 41 -14.89 0.45 -1.26
N ASP A 42 -14.07 -0.53 -0.87
CA ASP A 42 -14.43 -1.49 0.17
C ASP A 42 -14.73 -0.80 1.50
N VAL A 43 -13.88 0.13 1.94
CA VAL A 43 -14.04 0.79 3.25
C VAL A 43 -15.23 1.74 3.25
N ASN A 44 -15.45 2.52 2.18
CA ASN A 44 -16.63 3.39 2.10
C ASN A 44 -17.94 2.61 2.07
N GLU A 45 -17.98 1.43 1.44
CA GLU A 45 -19.14 0.54 1.47
C GLU A 45 -19.50 0.13 2.91
N HIS A 46 -18.49 -0.18 3.73
CA HIS A 46 -18.69 -0.53 5.14
C HIS A 46 -19.07 0.68 6.01
N LEU A 47 -18.71 1.90 5.60
CA LEU A 47 -18.92 3.14 6.35
C LEU A 47 -20.14 3.95 5.89
N GLU A 48 -20.96 3.45 4.95
CA GLU A 48 -22.06 4.19 4.31
C GLU A 48 -23.00 4.91 5.31
N PHE A 49 -23.21 4.33 6.49
CA PHE A 49 -24.10 4.87 7.53
C PHE A 49 -23.39 5.53 8.73
N SER A 50 -22.06 5.69 8.66
CA SER A 50 -21.25 6.21 9.77
C SER A 50 -21.18 7.75 9.82
N GLY A 51 -21.48 8.43 8.70
CA GLY A 51 -21.29 9.89 8.55
C GLY A 51 -19.84 10.31 8.23
N THR A 52 -18.92 9.35 8.20
CA THR A 52 -17.52 9.52 7.80
C THR A 52 -17.27 8.75 6.51
N SER A 53 -16.41 9.29 5.66
CA SER A 53 -15.95 8.65 4.42
C SER A 53 -14.44 8.57 4.40
N VAL A 54 -13.91 7.78 3.47
CA VAL A 54 -12.48 7.68 3.22
C VAL A 54 -12.09 8.20 1.85
N TRP A 55 -10.96 8.90 1.83
CA TRP A 55 -10.20 9.25 0.63
C TRP A 55 -8.74 8.85 0.84
N ALA A 56 -7.92 8.86 -0.21
CA ALA A 56 -6.54 8.40 -0.12
C ALA A 56 -5.54 9.40 -0.69
N SER A 57 -4.28 9.26 -0.29
CA SER A 57 -3.18 10.03 -0.87
C SER A 57 -1.94 9.21 -1.18
N ILE A 58 -1.21 9.66 -2.20
CA ILE A 58 0.06 9.10 -2.65
C ILE A 58 1.15 10.13 -2.37
N GLN A 59 2.22 9.69 -1.71
CA GLN A 59 3.43 10.49 -1.56
C GLN A 59 4.37 10.26 -2.76
N GLU A 60 4.56 11.29 -3.58
CA GLU A 60 5.31 11.19 -4.83
C GLU A 60 6.81 10.98 -4.58
N THR A 61 7.27 9.75 -4.75
CA THR A 61 8.67 9.34 -4.50
C THR A 61 9.39 9.06 -5.82
N PRO A 62 10.71 9.35 -5.90
CA PRO A 62 11.51 8.94 -7.05
C PRO A 62 11.36 7.44 -7.33
N VAL A 63 11.40 7.04 -8.61
CA VAL A 63 11.30 5.62 -9.02
C VAL A 63 12.40 4.76 -8.37
N THR A 64 13.53 5.36 -8.02
CA THR A 64 14.65 4.70 -7.33
C THR A 64 14.41 4.45 -5.85
N ASN A 65 13.35 5.00 -5.25
CA ASN A 65 13.04 4.77 -3.85
C ASN A 65 12.64 3.29 -3.65
N PRO A 66 13.25 2.57 -2.68
CA PRO A 66 12.97 1.15 -2.45
C PRO A 66 11.56 0.88 -1.94
N MET A 67 10.86 1.90 -1.44
CA MET A 67 9.50 1.79 -0.91
C MET A 67 8.58 2.90 -1.42
N LYS A 68 7.28 2.62 -1.39
CA LYS A 68 6.21 3.57 -1.67
C LYS A 68 5.39 3.80 -0.40
N LEU A 69 4.91 5.03 -0.24
CA LEU A 69 4.09 5.48 0.88
C LEU A 69 2.76 5.99 0.33
N VAL A 70 1.67 5.44 0.87
CA VAL A 70 0.31 5.93 0.65
C VAL A 70 -0.37 6.14 2.01
N ALA A 71 -1.44 6.91 2.03
CA ALA A 71 -2.26 7.11 3.21
C ALA A 71 -3.75 6.97 2.87
N VAL A 72 -4.52 6.45 3.82
CA VAL A 72 -5.99 6.40 3.81
C VAL A 72 -6.47 7.31 4.94
N HIS A 73 -7.37 8.24 4.61
CA HIS A 73 -7.83 9.29 5.51
C HIS A 73 -9.31 9.09 5.80
N PHE A 74 -9.67 8.95 7.08
CA PHE A 74 -11.03 8.76 7.57
C PHE A 74 -11.67 10.11 7.89
N THR A 75 -11.72 10.98 6.87
CA THR A 75 -12.22 12.34 6.99
C THR A 75 -13.02 12.74 5.76
N ASN A 76 -13.91 13.73 5.91
CA ASN A 76 -14.71 14.28 4.80
C ASN A 76 -14.04 15.50 4.16
N GLU A 77 -12.70 15.64 4.27
CA GLU A 77 -11.96 16.78 3.72
C GLU A 77 -11.95 16.79 2.18
N HIS A 78 -11.93 15.60 1.58
CA HIS A 78 -12.01 15.39 0.14
C HIS A 78 -13.19 14.48 -0.22
N GLU A 79 -13.52 14.42 -1.51
CA GLU A 79 -14.57 13.53 -2.03
C GLU A 79 -14.25 12.07 -1.70
N ALA A 80 -15.26 11.32 -1.26
CA ALA A 80 -15.14 9.91 -0.93
C ALA A 80 -14.55 9.12 -2.12
N GLY A 81 -13.50 8.35 -1.84
CA GLY A 81 -12.78 7.57 -2.84
C GLY A 81 -11.85 8.37 -3.75
N SER A 82 -11.73 9.68 -3.57
CA SER A 82 -10.74 10.47 -4.30
C SER A 82 -9.31 10.11 -3.88
N ILE A 83 -8.38 10.24 -4.83
CA ILE A 83 -6.96 9.97 -4.61
C ILE A 83 -6.18 11.25 -4.92
N GLN A 84 -5.48 11.78 -3.92
CA GLN A 84 -4.63 12.96 -4.05
C GLN A 84 -3.15 12.57 -4.17
N SER A 85 -2.38 13.32 -4.95
CA SER A 85 -0.92 13.17 -5.01
C SER A 85 -0.25 14.37 -4.36
N TYR A 86 0.64 14.12 -3.39
CA TYR A 86 1.41 15.17 -2.74
C TYR A 86 2.89 15.06 -3.11
N SER A 87 3.50 16.21 -3.38
CA SER A 87 4.94 16.29 -3.61
C SER A 87 5.69 15.89 -2.35
N ASN A 88 6.73 15.09 -2.54
CA ASN A 88 7.51 14.62 -1.40
C ASN A 88 8.56 15.62 -0.93
N SER A 89 8.86 15.60 0.37
CA SER A 89 9.96 16.34 0.97
C SER A 89 11.22 15.47 1.11
N LEU A 90 12.37 16.11 1.30
CA LEU A 90 13.62 15.39 1.55
C LEU A 90 13.55 14.60 2.87
N GLU A 91 12.85 15.13 3.86
CA GLU A 91 12.67 14.56 5.19
C GLU A 91 11.87 13.26 5.14
N VAL A 92 10.76 13.25 4.39
CA VAL A 92 9.93 12.05 4.23
C VAL A 92 10.67 10.99 3.42
N ASN A 93 11.44 11.35 2.38
CA ASN A 93 12.32 10.41 1.68
C ASN A 93 13.33 9.74 2.64
N LYS A 94 13.98 10.53 3.52
CA LYS A 94 14.91 10.00 4.52
C LYS A 94 14.23 9.08 5.52
N LEU A 95 12.99 9.39 5.93
CA LEU A 95 12.24 8.54 6.84
C LEU A 95 11.87 7.21 6.19
N ILE A 96 11.38 7.24 4.95
CA ILE A 96 11.10 6.03 4.16
C ILE A 96 12.37 5.18 4.05
N GLN A 97 13.52 5.76 3.73
CA GLN A 97 14.77 5.01 3.65
C GLN A 97 15.16 4.35 4.98
N LYS A 98 15.01 5.05 6.11
CA LYS A 98 15.22 4.45 7.43
C LYS A 98 14.29 3.26 7.67
N ILE A 99 13.01 3.37 7.29
CA ILE A 99 12.05 2.27 7.45
C ILE A 99 12.45 1.07 6.57
N ASP A 100 12.98 1.29 5.37
CA ASP A 100 13.50 0.21 4.51
C ASP A 100 14.68 -0.50 5.19
N ASP A 101 15.65 0.26 5.70
CA ASP A 101 16.82 -0.25 6.42
C ASP A 101 16.42 -1.08 7.65
N TYR A 102 15.45 -0.61 8.43
CA TYR A 102 14.93 -1.34 9.61
C TYR A 102 14.10 -2.58 9.23
N SER A 103 13.40 -2.52 8.09
CA SER A 103 12.61 -3.64 7.60
C SER A 103 13.48 -4.76 7.04
N TYR A 104 14.77 -4.49 6.80
CA TYR A 104 15.76 -5.43 6.33
C TYR A 104 16.26 -6.35 7.47
N GLU A 105 15.47 -7.36 7.85
CA GLU A 105 15.93 -8.41 8.78
C GLU A 105 16.54 -9.60 8.02
N LYS A 106 17.81 -9.88 8.31
CA LYS A 106 18.57 -10.99 7.72
C LYS A 106 18.33 -12.29 8.49
N HIS A 107 17.24 -12.99 8.18
CA HIS A 107 16.94 -14.29 8.79
C HIS A 107 17.50 -15.45 7.97
N SER A 108 18.63 -16.01 8.43
CA SER A 108 19.37 -17.13 7.81
C SER A 108 19.87 -16.86 6.37
N ALA A 109 20.78 -17.69 5.87
CA ALA A 109 21.52 -17.44 4.62
C ALA A 109 20.66 -17.43 3.33
N SER A 110 19.33 -17.53 3.43
CA SER A 110 18.47 -17.71 2.25
C SER A 110 17.07 -17.09 2.35
N VAL A 111 16.71 -16.35 3.41
CA VAL A 111 15.36 -15.75 3.51
C VAL A 111 15.44 -14.26 3.80
N TYR A 112 15.03 -13.46 2.82
CA TYR A 112 14.92 -12.00 2.90
C TYR A 112 13.46 -11.62 3.20
N PHE A 113 13.20 -10.99 4.35
CA PHE A 113 11.89 -10.42 4.64
C PHE A 113 11.97 -8.89 4.52
N ARG A 114 11.14 -8.29 3.65
CA ARG A 114 10.82 -6.85 3.70
C ARG A 114 9.45 -6.72 4.34
N LYS A 115 9.36 -5.99 5.46
CA LYS A 115 8.11 -5.78 6.19
C LYS A 115 7.23 -4.75 5.47
N VAL A 116 5.94 -5.08 5.32
CA VAL A 116 4.89 -4.09 5.05
C VAL A 116 4.60 -3.39 6.38
N VAL A 117 4.59 -2.06 6.39
CA VAL A 117 4.34 -1.26 7.59
C VAL A 117 3.01 -0.55 7.44
N LYS A 118 2.12 -0.74 8.41
CA LYS A 118 0.93 0.06 8.61
C LYS A 118 1.09 0.86 9.90
N TYR A 119 0.90 2.17 9.84
CA TYR A 119 1.00 3.06 10.99
C TYR A 119 -0.28 3.88 11.09
N TYR A 120 -0.91 3.84 12.27
CA TYR A 120 -2.20 4.45 12.55
C TYR A 120 -1.95 5.70 13.38
N GLU A 121 -2.36 6.87 12.87
CA GLU A 121 -2.22 8.16 13.54
C GLU A 121 -3.55 8.92 13.45
N GLY A 122 -4.33 8.87 14.52
CA GLY A 122 -5.68 9.44 14.53
C GLY A 122 -6.52 8.84 13.41
N ASP A 123 -7.07 9.71 12.55
CA ASP A 123 -7.93 9.34 11.42
C ASP A 123 -7.14 9.00 10.15
N ILE A 124 -5.82 8.77 10.24
CA ILE A 124 -4.96 8.49 9.08
C ILE A 124 -4.25 7.14 9.26
N ILE A 125 -4.33 6.31 8.22
CA ILE A 125 -3.57 5.07 8.12
C ILE A 125 -2.50 5.24 7.04
N TYR A 126 -1.25 5.21 7.44
CA TYR A 126 -0.10 5.19 6.55
C TYR A 126 0.27 3.77 6.18
N ILE A 127 0.40 3.47 4.89
CA ILE A 127 0.77 2.17 4.36
C ILE A 127 2.08 2.31 3.57
N ILE A 128 3.11 1.60 4.03
CA ILE A 128 4.44 1.60 3.43
C ILE A 128 4.77 0.19 2.98
N LYS A 129 5.03 0.03 1.68
CA LYS A 129 5.41 -1.26 1.11
C LYS A 129 6.56 -1.12 0.11
N PRO A 130 7.25 -2.23 -0.22
CA PRO A 130 8.29 -2.20 -1.24
C PRO A 130 7.76 -1.67 -2.58
N ASN A 131 8.61 -0.94 -3.30
CA ASN A 131 8.35 -0.45 -4.64
C ASN A 131 8.46 -1.59 -5.66
N GLN A 132 7.56 -2.56 -5.60
CA GLN A 132 7.43 -3.66 -6.56
C GLN A 132 5.95 -3.99 -6.77
N LYS A 133 5.52 -4.22 -8.01
CA LYS A 133 4.10 -4.38 -8.38
C LYS A 133 3.35 -5.41 -7.55
N ARG A 134 3.99 -6.54 -7.22
CA ARG A 134 3.36 -7.62 -6.43
C ARG A 134 2.83 -7.19 -5.05
N PHE A 135 3.38 -6.13 -4.47
CA PHE A 135 2.94 -5.62 -3.16
C PHE A 135 1.74 -4.67 -3.27
N TRP A 136 1.42 -4.22 -4.48
CA TRP A 136 0.37 -3.25 -4.80
C TRP A 136 -0.68 -3.85 -5.73
N SER A 137 -0.81 -5.18 -5.75
CA SER A 137 -1.79 -5.86 -6.59
C SER A 137 -3.21 -5.75 -6.02
N ARG A 138 -4.20 -6.09 -6.84
CA ARG A 138 -5.62 -6.10 -6.43
C ARG A 138 -5.85 -7.03 -5.25
N SER A 139 -5.26 -8.23 -5.26
CA SER A 139 -5.39 -9.16 -4.13
C SER A 139 -4.76 -8.61 -2.84
N GLN A 140 -3.65 -7.87 -2.93
CA GLN A 140 -3.07 -7.21 -1.77
C GLN A 140 -3.99 -6.11 -1.23
N ALA A 141 -4.62 -5.33 -2.12
CA ALA A 141 -5.59 -4.31 -1.71
C ALA A 141 -6.75 -4.90 -0.92
N MET A 142 -7.35 -6.00 -1.41
CA MET A 142 -8.44 -6.69 -0.72
C MET A 142 -8.01 -7.27 0.64
N GLN A 143 -6.77 -7.81 0.74
CA GLN A 143 -6.25 -8.32 2.01
C GLN A 143 -6.04 -7.20 3.03
N ASP A 144 -5.45 -6.08 2.62
CA ASP A 144 -5.21 -4.95 3.52
C ASP A 144 -6.50 -4.26 3.91
N SER A 145 -7.45 -4.11 2.98
CA SER A 145 -8.79 -3.58 3.24
C SER A 145 -9.48 -4.36 4.36
N ASN A 146 -9.53 -5.69 4.24
CA ASN A 146 -10.07 -6.56 5.30
C ASN A 146 -9.33 -6.38 6.64
N SER A 147 -8.00 -6.31 6.61
CA SER A 147 -7.19 -6.10 7.82
C SER A 147 -7.50 -4.74 8.47
N ILE A 148 -7.64 -3.69 7.67
CA ILE A 148 -7.97 -2.33 8.12
C ILE A 148 -9.34 -2.32 8.80
N LEU A 149 -10.36 -2.90 8.16
CA LEU A 149 -11.71 -2.96 8.71
C LEU A 149 -11.75 -3.73 10.05
N LEU A 150 -11.05 -4.86 10.13
CA LEU A 150 -10.93 -5.62 11.37
C LEU A 150 -10.19 -4.84 12.46
N GLU A 151 -9.11 -4.15 12.12
CA GLU A 151 -8.34 -3.37 13.10
C GLU A 151 -9.17 -2.19 13.63
N ILE A 152 -9.88 -1.46 12.78
CA ILE A 152 -10.76 -0.36 13.20
C ILE A 152 -11.88 -0.87 14.11
N ALA A 153 -12.54 -1.97 13.73
CA ALA A 153 -13.61 -2.56 14.54
C ALA A 153 -13.14 -2.99 15.95
N ASN A 154 -11.86 -3.34 16.12
CA ASN A 154 -11.27 -3.69 17.41
C ASN A 154 -10.68 -2.49 18.17
N MET A 155 -10.49 -1.33 17.53
CA MET A 155 -10.03 -0.11 18.19
C MET A 155 -11.16 0.64 18.90
N ASP A 156 -12.41 0.36 18.51
CA ASP A 156 -13.63 0.91 19.11
C ASP A 156 -14.12 0.12 20.36
N GLU A 157 -13.44 -0.97 20.76
CA GLU A 157 -13.66 -1.74 22.01
C GLU A 157 -12.74 -1.29 23.16
#